data_AF-A0A7C2IRX1-F1
#
_entry.id   AF-A0A7C2IRX1-F1
#
_cell.length_a   1.000
_cell.length_b   1.000
_cell.length_c   1.000
_cell.angle_alpha   90.00
_cell.angle_beta   90.00
_cell.angle_gamma   90.00
#
_symmetry.space_group_name_H-M   'P 1'
#
loop_
_entity.id
_entity.type
_entity.pdbx_description
1 polymer ?
#
loop_
_entity_poly.entity_id
_entity_poly.type
_entity_poly.pdbx_seq_one_letter_code
_entity_poly.pdbx_strand_id
1 'polypeptide(L)'
;MDEVAVRARCVLCGKGLTFDEWQAGRQRCSACLAAGRRPSAPREADRLIDYAQLLDDVSDDLLNELLALLDEEQARRRSPREPVLPPEPTPIARFLADVFGPPTAREAHWAAWGFALGFVANVALAKLAQVQSGAPLADVVVPMLLGGVTAGGIGALIGWGLAKLRDR
;
A
#
# COMPACT_ATOMS: atom_id res chain seq x y z
N MET A 1 12.62 5.01 -25.22
CA MET A 1 11.95 4.69 -23.94
C MET A 1 13.05 4.24 -23.01
N ASP A 2 13.65 5.19 -22.29
CA ASP A 2 14.73 4.90 -21.36
C ASP A 2 14.10 4.37 -20.07
N GLU A 3 14.09 3.04 -19.92
CA GLU A 3 13.85 2.39 -18.64
C GLU A 3 14.97 2.81 -17.68
N VAL A 4 14.73 3.88 -16.94
CA VAL A 4 15.54 4.20 -15.75
C VAL A 4 15.15 3.20 -14.67
N ALA A 5 15.64 1.97 -14.82
CA ALA A 5 15.64 0.99 -13.75
C ALA A 5 16.37 1.65 -12.56
N VAL A 6 15.64 1.91 -11.47
CA VAL A 6 16.18 2.44 -10.22
C VAL A 6 17.08 1.35 -9.62
N ARG A 7 18.30 1.22 -10.16
CA ARG A 7 19.31 0.29 -9.66
C ARG A 7 19.86 0.83 -8.35
N ALA A 8 19.93 -0.03 -7.34
CA ALA A 8 20.57 0.29 -6.07
C ALA A 8 22.01 0.80 -6.32
N ARG A 9 22.38 1.89 -5.64
CA ARG A 9 23.67 2.58 -5.85
C ARG A 9 24.55 2.45 -4.61
N CYS A 10 25.85 2.38 -4.83
CA CYS A 10 26.86 2.41 -3.78
C CYS A 10 26.76 3.72 -2.99
N VAL A 11 26.63 3.63 -1.66
CA VAL A 11 26.48 4.80 -0.76
C VAL A 11 27.71 5.74 -0.75
N LEU A 12 28.86 5.27 -1.25
CA LEU A 12 30.13 6.03 -1.19
C LEU A 12 30.46 6.76 -2.50
N CYS A 13 30.20 6.13 -3.65
CA CYS A 13 30.58 6.67 -4.97
C CYS A 13 29.41 6.88 -5.92
N GLY A 14 28.18 6.49 -5.54
CA GLY A 14 26.99 6.62 -6.37
C GLY A 14 26.94 5.68 -7.59
N LYS A 15 27.96 4.83 -7.81
CA LYS A 15 27.96 3.83 -8.89
C LYS A 15 26.87 2.79 -8.63
N GLY A 16 26.16 2.37 -9.68
CA GLY A 16 25.20 1.27 -9.60
C GLY A 16 25.86 -0.01 -9.11
N LEU A 17 25.22 -0.69 -8.16
CA LEU A 17 25.63 -2.00 -7.68
C LEU A 17 25.36 -3.05 -8.77
N THR A 18 26.20 -4.07 -8.83
CA THR A 18 25.89 -5.25 -9.65
C THR A 18 24.75 -6.04 -9.01
N PHE A 19 24.12 -6.93 -9.79
CA PHE A 19 23.03 -7.76 -9.28
C PHE A 19 23.48 -8.61 -8.08
N ASP A 20 24.66 -9.24 -8.15
CA ASP A 20 25.21 -10.05 -7.06
C ASP A 20 25.51 -9.22 -5.80
N GLU A 21 25.99 -7.99 -5.97
CA GLU A 21 26.25 -7.07 -4.86
C GLU A 21 24.94 -6.65 -4.17
N TRP A 22 23.89 -6.37 -4.96
CA TRP A 22 22.56 -6.05 -4.45
C TRP A 22 21.88 -7.24 -3.79
N GLN A 23 21.91 -8.42 -4.43
CA GLN A 23 21.31 -9.65 -3.91
C GLN A 23 21.95 -10.10 -2.59
N ALA A 24 23.25 -9.83 -2.41
CA ALA A 24 23.96 -10.05 -1.16
C ALA A 24 23.69 -8.98 -0.08
N GLY A 25 22.78 -8.03 -0.33
CA GLY A 25 22.43 -6.96 0.62
C GLY A 25 23.54 -5.93 0.85
N ARG A 26 24.52 -5.81 -0.05
CA ARG A 26 25.65 -4.89 0.14
C ARG A 26 25.22 -3.46 -0.17
N GLN A 27 25.62 -2.53 0.69
CA GLN A 27 25.43 -1.10 0.46
C GLN A 27 26.59 -0.43 -0.31
N ARG A 28 27.69 -1.16 -0.58
CA ARG A 28 28.92 -0.65 -1.19
C ARG A 28 29.35 -1.55 -2.35
N CYS A 29 29.85 -0.94 -3.43
CA CYS A 29 30.45 -1.70 -4.52
C CYS A 29 31.79 -2.29 -4.09
N SER A 30 32.17 -3.40 -4.71
CA SER A 30 33.44 -4.13 -4.53
C SER A 30 34.67 -3.21 -4.56
N ALA A 31 34.72 -2.23 -5.47
CA ALA A 31 35.81 -1.27 -5.54
C ALA A 31 35.92 -0.37 -4.30
N CYS A 32 34.79 0.10 -3.74
CA CYS A 32 34.79 0.93 -2.53
C CYS A 32 35.08 0.12 -1.28
N LEU A 33 34.67 -1.16 -1.25
CA LEU A 33 35.03 -2.10 -0.19
C LEU A 33 36.52 -2.40 -0.19
N ALA A 34 37.10 -2.74 -1.35
CA ALA A 34 38.52 -3.03 -1.49
C ALA A 34 39.40 -1.81 -1.17
N ALA A 35 38.93 -0.60 -1.46
CA ALA A 35 39.65 0.64 -1.18
C ALA A 35 39.66 1.05 0.31
N GLY A 36 38.98 0.31 1.20
CA GLY A 36 38.96 0.60 2.64
C GLY A 36 38.43 1.99 3.03
N ARG A 37 37.74 2.69 2.11
CA ARG A 37 37.29 4.07 2.36
C ARG A 37 36.17 4.04 3.39
N ARG A 38 36.33 4.83 4.45
CA ARG A 38 35.24 5.14 5.38
C ARG A 38 34.19 5.98 4.64
N PRO A 39 32.89 5.79 4.94
CA PRO A 39 31.86 6.67 4.42
C PRO A 39 32.22 8.10 4.83
N SER A 40 32.17 9.02 3.89
CA SER A 40 32.11 10.45 4.20
C SER A 40 30.95 10.63 5.18
N ALA A 41 31.18 11.36 6.27
CA ALA A 41 30.16 11.65 7.27
C ALA A 41 28.83 12.02 6.59
N PRO A 42 27.68 11.64 7.19
CA PRO A 42 26.38 11.91 6.60
C PRO A 42 26.32 13.40 6.24
N ARG A 43 26.18 13.65 4.94
CA ARG A 43 25.91 14.98 4.40
C ARG A 43 24.60 15.42 5.06
N GLU A 44 24.55 16.68 5.47
CA GLU A 44 23.53 17.42 6.23
C GLU A 44 22.07 17.40 5.67
N ALA A 45 21.69 16.33 4.97
CA ALA A 45 20.39 16.05 4.41
C ALA A 45 19.56 15.07 5.28
N ASP A 46 20.12 14.59 6.39
CA ASP A 46 19.42 13.73 7.37
C ASP A 46 18.92 14.56 8.57
N ARG A 47 18.26 15.70 8.27
CA ARG A 47 17.38 16.31 9.26
C ARG A 47 16.20 15.36 9.39
N LEU A 48 16.21 14.50 10.41
CA LEU A 48 14.99 13.91 10.92
C LEU A 48 13.97 15.03 11.03
N ILE A 49 12.90 14.94 10.24
CA ILE A 49 11.78 15.85 10.33
C ILE A 49 11.25 15.68 11.76
N ASP A 50 11.46 16.70 12.59
CA ASP A 50 10.92 16.71 13.93
C ASP A 50 9.43 17.01 13.83
N TYR A 51 8.63 15.95 13.76
CA TYR A 51 7.19 16.04 13.66
C TYR A 51 6.59 16.83 14.84
N ALA A 52 7.23 16.86 16.01
CA ALA A 52 6.74 17.62 17.16
C ALA A 52 6.87 19.13 16.93
N GLN A 53 8.02 19.58 16.40
CA GLN A 53 8.23 20.97 16.04
C GLN A 53 7.32 21.40 14.87
N LEU A 54 7.09 20.51 13.90
CA LEU A 54 6.19 20.76 12.78
C LEU A 54 4.71 20.84 13.20
N LEU A 55 4.32 20.15 14.27
CA LEU A 55 2.98 20.22 14.86
C LEU A 55 2.80 21.51 15.67
N ASP A 56 3.83 21.98 16.37
CA ASP A 56 3.81 23.27 17.09
C ASP A 56 3.80 24.49 16.14
N ASP A 57 4.36 24.35 14.94
CA ASP A 57 4.34 25.40 13.90
C ASP A 57 2.99 25.51 13.17
N VAL A 58 2.09 24.53 13.32
CA VAL A 58 0.73 24.62 12.77
C VAL A 58 -0.10 25.52 13.70
N SER A 59 -0.25 26.78 13.30
CA SER A 59 -1.08 27.74 14.01
C SER A 59 -2.53 27.26 14.13
N ASP A 60 -3.14 27.44 15.31
CA ASP A 60 -4.56 27.16 15.55
C ASP A 60 -5.49 27.85 14.55
N ASP A 61 -5.09 29.01 14.01
CA ASP A 61 -5.84 29.74 12.97
C ASP A 61 -5.96 28.94 11.67
N LEU A 62 -4.89 28.26 11.24
CA LEU A 62 -4.90 27.41 10.04
C LEU A 62 -5.75 26.15 10.28
N LEU A 63 -5.69 25.58 11.49
CA LEU A 63 -6.55 24.45 11.87
C LEU A 63 -8.03 24.85 11.85
N ASN A 64 -8.35 26.03 12.37
CA ASN A 64 -9.72 26.56 12.36
C ASN A 64 -10.21 26.84 10.94
N GLU A 65 -9.35 27.38 10.06
CA GLU A 65 -9.69 27.59 8.64
C GLU A 65 -9.90 26.26 7.91
N LEU A 66 -9.04 25.26 8.14
CA LEU A 66 -9.19 23.91 7.58
C LEU A 66 -10.46 23.23 8.08
N LEU A 67 -10.78 23.35 9.37
CA LEU A 67 -12.02 22.80 9.93
C LEU A 67 -13.24 23.49 9.34
N ALA A 68 -13.23 24.82 9.18
CA ALA A 68 -14.30 25.56 8.54
C ALA A 68 -14.51 25.15 7.08
N LEU A 69 -13.41 24.98 6.32
CA LEU A 69 -13.47 24.46 4.94
C LEU A 69 -13.98 23.01 4.90
N LEU A 70 -13.59 22.18 5.86
CA LEU A 70 -14.06 20.80 5.95
C LEU A 70 -15.55 20.74 6.28
N ASP A 71 -16.04 21.58 7.19
CA ASP A 71 -17.45 21.67 7.56
C ASP A 71 -18.28 22.22 6.40
N GLU A 72 -17.77 23.20 5.65
CA GLU A 72 -18.42 23.69 4.44
C GLU A 72 -18.49 22.60 3.35
N GLU A 73 -17.43 21.81 3.18
CA GLU A 73 -17.40 20.69 2.25
C GLU A 73 -18.28 19.53 2.71
N GLN A 74 -18.38 19.28 4.03
CA GLN A 74 -19.34 18.34 4.60
C GLN A 74 -20.77 18.84 4.42
N ALA A 75 -21.02 20.14 4.57
CA ALA A 75 -22.33 20.74 4.32
C ALA A 75 -22.71 20.63 2.83
N ARG A 76 -21.76 20.87 1.91
CA ARG A 76 -21.91 20.59 0.48
C ARG A 76 -22.25 19.11 0.22
N ARG A 77 -21.59 18.18 0.91
CA ARG A 77 -21.84 16.73 0.77
C ARG A 77 -23.14 16.25 1.43
N ARG A 78 -23.59 16.90 2.50
CA ARG A 78 -24.86 16.63 3.21
C ARG A 78 -26.06 17.29 2.54
N SER A 79 -25.85 18.33 1.74
CA SER A 79 -26.90 18.82 0.84
C SER A 79 -27.37 17.66 -0.04
N PRO A 80 -28.68 17.56 -0.36
CA PRO A 80 -29.21 16.44 -1.12
C PRO A 80 -28.48 16.39 -2.46
N ARG A 81 -27.53 15.46 -2.56
CA ARG A 81 -26.81 15.18 -3.78
C ARG A 81 -27.89 14.90 -4.82
N GLU A 82 -27.99 15.76 -5.83
CA GLU A 82 -28.72 15.47 -7.05
C GLU A 82 -28.37 14.02 -7.42
N PRO A 83 -29.37 13.13 -7.63
CA PRO A 83 -29.15 11.69 -7.66
C PRO A 83 -28.13 11.38 -8.74
N VAL A 84 -26.88 11.20 -8.32
CA VAL A 84 -25.82 10.68 -9.16
C VAL A 84 -26.30 9.28 -9.49
N LEU A 85 -26.79 9.10 -10.71
CA LEU A 85 -27.10 7.79 -11.26
C LEU A 85 -25.95 6.86 -10.85
N PRO A 86 -26.22 5.70 -10.22
CA PRO A 86 -25.16 4.79 -9.85
C PRO A 86 -24.25 4.60 -11.08
N PRO A 87 -22.92 4.68 -10.91
CA PRO A 87 -22.01 4.58 -12.05
C PRO A 87 -22.39 3.35 -12.85
N GLU A 88 -22.55 3.52 -14.17
CA GLU A 88 -22.93 2.39 -15.02
C GLU A 88 -22.01 1.21 -14.70
N PRO A 89 -22.57 0.00 -14.48
CA PRO A 89 -21.76 -1.15 -14.14
C PRO A 89 -20.71 -1.36 -15.23
N THR A 90 -19.47 -1.60 -14.80
CA THR A 90 -18.36 -1.86 -15.72
C THR A 90 -18.70 -3.06 -16.62
N PRO A 91 -18.10 -3.16 -17.83
CA PRO A 91 -18.38 -4.27 -18.74
C PRO A 91 -18.20 -5.65 -18.10
N ILE A 92 -17.20 -5.77 -17.22
CA ILE A 92 -16.93 -7.00 -16.45
C ILE A 92 -18.06 -7.26 -15.44
N ALA A 93 -18.53 -6.22 -14.73
CA ALA A 93 -19.62 -6.37 -13.78
C ALA A 93 -20.93 -6.80 -14.46
N ARG A 94 -21.22 -6.30 -15.67
CA ARG A 94 -22.37 -6.76 -16.47
C ARG A 94 -22.24 -8.22 -16.87
N PHE A 95 -21.11 -8.59 -17.46
CA PHE A 95 -20.86 -9.98 -17.87
C PHE A 95 -20.99 -10.96 -16.68
N LEU A 96 -20.44 -10.59 -15.51
CA LEU A 96 -20.57 -11.42 -14.31
C LEU A 96 -22.02 -11.54 -13.83
N ALA A 97 -22.78 -10.45 -13.86
CA ALA A 97 -24.19 -10.46 -13.51
C ALA A 97 -25.02 -11.31 -14.50
N ASP A 98 -24.69 -11.26 -15.79
CA ASP A 98 -25.37 -12.04 -16.83
C ASP A 98 -25.09 -13.55 -16.69
N VAL A 99 -23.85 -13.93 -16.38
CA VAL A 99 -23.44 -15.35 -16.28
C VAL A 99 -23.84 -15.97 -14.95
N PHE A 100 -23.73 -15.23 -13.85
CA PHE A 100 -23.88 -15.79 -12.50
C PHE A 100 -25.12 -15.30 -11.76
N GLY A 101 -25.86 -14.33 -12.29
CA GLY A 101 -26.93 -13.62 -11.60
C GLY A 101 -26.40 -12.60 -10.58
N PRO A 102 -27.27 -11.75 -10.04
CA PRO A 102 -26.89 -10.85 -8.94
C PRO A 102 -26.55 -11.66 -7.68
N PRO A 103 -25.47 -11.32 -6.96
CA PRO A 103 -25.10 -12.02 -5.72
C PRO A 103 -26.17 -11.81 -4.65
N THR A 104 -26.47 -12.87 -3.89
CA THR A 104 -27.36 -12.75 -2.73
C THR A 104 -26.67 -11.97 -1.61
N ALA A 105 -27.45 -11.34 -0.71
CA ALA A 105 -26.88 -10.63 0.45
C ALA A 105 -25.95 -11.53 1.29
N ARG A 106 -26.27 -12.82 1.37
CA ARG A 106 -25.45 -13.82 2.05
C ARG A 106 -24.16 -14.12 1.30
N GLU A 107 -24.24 -14.36 -0.01
CA GLU A 107 -23.05 -14.57 -0.85
C GLU A 107 -22.07 -13.39 -0.75
N ALA A 108 -22.58 -12.16 -0.79
CA ALA A 108 -21.80 -10.95 -0.60
C ALA A 108 -21.16 -10.89 0.80
N HIS A 109 -21.91 -11.25 1.85
CA HIS A 109 -21.39 -11.27 3.22
C HIS A 109 -20.24 -12.28 3.40
N TRP A 110 -20.40 -13.50 2.90
CA TRP A 110 -19.35 -14.52 2.99
C TRP A 110 -18.15 -14.22 2.11
N ALA A 111 -18.35 -13.63 0.93
CA ALA A 111 -17.25 -13.13 0.11
C ALA A 111 -16.47 -12.02 0.83
N ALA A 112 -17.17 -11.08 1.48
CA ALA A 112 -16.53 -10.01 2.25
C ALA A 112 -15.72 -10.57 3.45
N TRP A 113 -16.24 -11.55 4.17
CA TRP A 113 -15.49 -12.22 5.24
C TRP A 113 -14.28 -13.00 4.71
N GLY A 114 -14.45 -13.71 3.60
CA GLY A 114 -13.36 -14.39 2.91
C GLY A 114 -12.26 -13.41 2.52
N PHE A 115 -12.63 -12.25 1.98
CA PHE A 115 -11.68 -11.16 1.68
C PHE A 115 -10.93 -10.70 2.93
N ALA A 116 -11.67 -10.35 3.99
CA ALA A 116 -11.07 -9.83 5.21
C ALA A 116 -10.08 -10.82 5.82
N LEU A 117 -10.45 -12.11 5.89
CA LEU A 117 -9.57 -13.16 6.43
C LEU A 117 -8.31 -13.34 5.57
N GLY A 118 -8.45 -13.39 4.24
CA GLY A 118 -7.31 -13.51 3.33
C GLY A 118 -6.36 -12.32 3.42
N PHE A 119 -6.91 -11.10 3.48
CA PHE A 119 -6.14 -9.87 3.63
C PHE A 119 -5.36 -9.84 4.95
N VAL A 120 -6.03 -10.12 6.07
CA VAL A 120 -5.41 -10.14 7.41
C VAL A 120 -4.31 -11.19 7.50
N ALA A 121 -4.54 -12.39 6.95
CA ALA A 121 -3.53 -13.45 6.91
C ALA A 121 -2.27 -13.00 6.15
N ASN A 122 -2.44 -12.36 4.99
CA ASN A 122 -1.32 -11.81 4.24
C ASN A 122 -0.58 -10.71 5.02
N VAL A 123 -1.31 -9.78 5.63
CA VAL A 123 -0.73 -8.70 6.46
C VAL A 123 0.12 -9.28 7.60
N ALA A 124 -0.37 -10.31 8.28
CA ALA A 124 0.35 -10.97 9.35
C ALA A 124 1.63 -11.66 8.85
N LEU A 125 1.57 -12.36 7.70
CA LEU A 125 2.73 -13.00 7.09
C LEU A 125 3.78 -11.98 6.61
N ALA A 126 3.33 -10.90 5.96
CA ALA A 126 4.21 -9.81 5.54
C ALA A 126 4.88 -9.14 6.73
N LYS A 127 4.14 -8.94 7.84
CA LYS A 127 4.70 -8.39 9.08
C LYS A 127 5.73 -9.32 9.70
N LEU A 128 5.46 -10.63 9.73
CA LEU A 128 6.41 -11.62 10.22
C LEU A 128 7.71 -11.62 9.38
N ALA A 129 7.59 -11.57 8.06
CA ALA A 129 8.73 -11.48 7.15
C ALA A 129 9.51 -10.15 7.32
N GLN A 130 8.81 -9.04 7.53
CA GLN A 130 9.44 -7.74 7.83
C GLN A 130 10.28 -7.83 9.11
N VAL A 131 9.73 -8.40 10.18
CA VAL A 131 10.44 -8.55 11.47
C VAL A 131 11.70 -9.41 11.31
N GLN A 132 11.66 -10.46 10.48
CA GLN A 132 12.82 -11.33 10.24
C GLN A 132 13.90 -10.69 9.37
N SER A 133 13.50 -9.87 8.39
CA SER A 133 14.42 -9.21 7.45
C SER A 133 15.03 -7.91 8.00
N GLY A 134 14.40 -7.30 9.01
CA GLY A 134 14.79 -5.98 9.51
C GLY A 134 14.52 -4.84 8.52
N ALA A 135 13.76 -5.09 7.46
CA ALA A 135 13.46 -4.10 6.43
C ALA A 135 12.55 -2.97 6.97
N PRO A 136 12.77 -1.72 6.53
CA PRO A 136 11.88 -0.62 6.90
C PRO A 136 10.48 -0.87 6.34
N LEU A 137 9.46 -0.40 7.06
CA LEU A 137 8.05 -0.62 6.69
C LEU A 137 7.73 -0.07 5.29
N ALA A 138 8.38 1.04 4.90
CA ALA A 138 8.20 1.70 3.61
C ALA A 138 8.52 0.77 2.42
N ASP A 139 9.51 -0.11 2.56
CA ASP A 139 9.92 -1.03 1.49
C ASP A 139 8.96 -2.23 1.36
N VAL A 140 8.20 -2.53 2.42
CA VAL A 140 7.35 -3.72 2.49
C VAL A 140 5.87 -3.38 2.32
N VAL A 141 5.45 -2.13 2.52
CA VAL A 141 4.02 -1.74 2.49
C VAL A 141 3.38 -1.96 1.12
N VAL A 142 4.05 -1.63 0.02
CA VAL A 142 3.53 -1.81 -1.34
C VAL A 142 3.33 -3.30 -1.66
N PRO A 143 4.35 -4.17 -1.54
CA PRO A 143 4.15 -5.60 -1.79
C PRO A 143 3.17 -6.24 -0.79
N MET A 144 3.11 -5.75 0.46
CA MET A 144 2.14 -6.19 1.46
C MET A 144 0.70 -5.87 1.05
N LEU A 145 0.42 -4.67 0.56
CA LEU A 145 -0.92 -4.28 0.09
C LEU A 145 -1.30 -5.05 -1.17
N LEU A 146 -0.39 -5.20 -2.13
CA LEU A 146 -0.62 -5.96 -3.35
C LEU A 146 -0.90 -7.43 -3.06
N GLY A 147 -0.08 -8.04 -2.19
CA GLY A 147 -0.30 -9.39 -1.68
C GLY A 147 -1.62 -9.50 -0.92
N GLY A 148 -1.99 -8.47 -0.15
CA GLY A 148 -3.21 -8.42 0.64
C GLY A 148 -4.46 -8.40 -0.23
N VAL A 149 -4.49 -7.55 -1.26
CA VAL A 149 -5.60 -7.50 -2.24
C VAL A 149 -5.72 -8.84 -2.98
N THR A 150 -4.60 -9.46 -3.34
CA THR A 150 -4.60 -10.75 -4.04
C THR A 150 -5.11 -11.88 -3.14
N ALA A 151 -4.56 -12.01 -1.93
CA ALA A 151 -4.97 -13.01 -0.95
C ALA A 151 -6.42 -12.81 -0.50
N GLY A 152 -6.84 -11.55 -0.30
CA GLY A 152 -8.22 -11.19 -0.05
C GLY A 152 -9.13 -11.56 -1.22
N GLY A 153 -8.75 -11.29 -2.46
CA GLY A 153 -9.51 -11.69 -3.64
C GLY A 153 -9.73 -13.21 -3.72
N ILE A 154 -8.69 -14.00 -3.46
CA ILE A 154 -8.78 -15.46 -3.39
C ILE A 154 -9.70 -15.88 -2.23
N GLY A 155 -9.53 -15.28 -1.06
CA GLY A 155 -10.38 -15.53 0.10
C GLY A 155 -11.86 -15.22 -0.18
N ALA A 156 -12.15 -14.16 -0.92
CA ALA A 156 -13.50 -13.79 -1.33
C ALA A 156 -14.14 -14.86 -2.23
N LEU A 157 -13.37 -15.40 -3.20
CA LEU A 157 -13.83 -16.49 -4.06
C LEU A 157 -14.14 -17.75 -3.25
N ILE A 158 -13.30 -18.09 -2.27
CA ILE A 158 -13.52 -19.23 -1.37
C ILE A 158 -14.77 -19.01 -0.52
N GLY A 159 -14.92 -17.82 0.09
CA GLY A 159 -16.08 -17.46 0.91
C GLY A 159 -17.38 -17.50 0.11
N TRP A 160 -17.37 -16.95 -1.11
CA TRP A 160 -18.49 -17.03 -2.04
C TRP A 160 -18.84 -18.48 -2.41
N GLY A 161 -17.83 -19.29 -2.76
CA GLY A 161 -18.02 -20.71 -3.09
C GLY A 161 -18.62 -21.51 -1.94
N LEU A 162 -18.16 -21.28 -0.70
CA LEU A 162 -18.72 -21.89 0.51
C LEU A 162 -20.17 -21.48 0.75
N ALA A 163 -20.50 -20.21 0.53
CA ALA A 163 -21.88 -19.74 0.64
C ALA A 163 -22.79 -20.44 -0.36
N LYS A 164 -22.33 -20.58 -1.61
CA LYS A 164 -23.07 -21.19 -2.71
C LYS A 164 -23.26 -22.70 -2.56
N LEU A 165 -22.27 -23.40 -2.02
CA LEU A 165 -22.35 -24.84 -1.77
C LEU A 165 -23.31 -25.20 -0.64
N ARG A 166 -23.45 -24.34 0.37
CA ARG A 166 -24.31 -24.60 1.53
C ARG A 166 -25.81 -24.45 1.23
N ASP A 167 -26.17 -23.88 0.08
CA ASP A 167 -27.56 -23.75 -0.36
C ASP A 167 -27.98 -24.88 -1.33
N ARG A 168 -27.09 -25.84 -1.61
CA ARG A 168 -27.38 -27.11 -2.30
C ARG A 168 -27.43 -28.26 -1.31
#